data_AF-A0A970LBA4-F1
#
_entry.id   AF-A0A970LBA4-F1
#
_cell.length_a   1.000
_cell.length_b   1.000
_cell.length_c   1.000
_cell.angle_alpha   90.00
_cell.angle_beta   90.00
_cell.angle_gamma   90.00
#
_symmetry.space_group_name_H-M   'P 1'
#
loop_
_entity.id
_entity.type
_entity.pdbx_description
1 polymer ?
#
loop_
_entity_poly.entity_id
_entity_poly.type
_entity_poly.pdbx_seq_one_letter_code
_entity_poly.pdbx_strand_id
1 'polypeptide(L)'
;GSDKETCDVNGYHPYKRQPEFLQDIFYLPEESACPLGSVVHFAENNGSFYPAFSKEQFLALLDRFEISSTMRFKNLSAGQQKKVHISYALSLNTKVLLLDEPSNGMDIPSKSIFRSIVAGLVNEERLMIISTHQVRDLENLIDPIIILDNRGILLHASIEEIAARLCFLTSSEDLPDALYAEETPMGYSLVKANTAGMDTKVNLETLFNAVLIHKEWFRDHFKRG
;
A
#
# COMPACT_ATOMS: atom_id res chain seq x y z
N GLY A 1 -10.03 31.07 12.11
CA GLY A 1 -8.82 30.51 12.74
C GLY A 1 -8.74 29.08 12.31
N SER A 2 -7.73 28.71 11.53
CA SER A 2 -7.51 27.30 11.19
C SER A 2 -6.87 26.64 12.40
N ASP A 3 -7.51 25.65 12.99
CA ASP A 3 -6.76 24.61 13.70
C ASP A 3 -5.73 24.08 12.71
N LYS A 4 -4.45 24.40 12.95
CA LYS A 4 -3.37 23.79 12.19
C LYS A 4 -3.36 22.35 12.63
N GLU A 5 -3.96 21.47 11.83
CA GLU A 5 -3.84 20.03 11.98
C GLU A 5 -2.35 19.70 12.16
N THR A 6 -1.96 19.29 13.37
CA THR A 6 -0.57 19.00 13.71
C THR A 6 -0.29 17.57 13.30
N CYS A 7 0.61 17.37 12.34
CA CYS A 7 1.18 16.06 12.04
C CYS A 7 2.50 15.92 12.81
N ASP A 8 2.62 14.84 13.57
CA ASP A 8 3.86 14.40 14.22
C ASP A 8 4.23 13.03 13.64
N VAL A 9 5.51 12.86 13.31
CA VAL A 9 6.05 11.60 12.79
C VAL A 9 7.35 11.33 13.53
N ASN A 10 7.37 10.30 14.37
CA ASN A 10 8.53 9.93 15.20
C ASN A 10 9.09 11.10 16.04
N GLY A 11 8.23 11.98 16.56
CA GLY A 11 8.64 13.15 17.34
C GLY A 11 9.11 14.34 16.51
N TYR A 12 8.98 14.26 15.18
CA TYR A 12 9.27 15.34 14.25
C TYR A 12 8.00 16.00 13.75
N HIS A 13 8.02 17.33 13.59
CA HIS A 13 6.99 18.06 12.87
C HIS A 13 7.39 18.21 11.38
N PRO A 14 6.75 17.52 10.42
CA PRO A 14 7.21 17.47 9.03
C PRO A 14 7.35 18.84 8.37
N TYR A 15 6.51 19.82 8.76
CA TYR A 15 6.57 21.20 8.28
C TYR A 15 7.91 21.90 8.54
N LYS A 16 8.67 21.48 9.56
CA LYS A 16 9.98 22.05 9.89
C LYS A 16 11.09 21.54 8.97
N ARG A 17 10.86 20.44 8.21
CA ARG A 17 11.79 19.89 7.21
C ARG A 17 13.21 19.67 7.76
N GLN A 18 13.32 19.18 8.98
CA GLN A 18 14.61 18.91 9.62
C GLN A 18 15.37 17.84 8.82
N PRO A 19 16.67 18.01 8.53
CA PRO A 19 17.46 17.02 7.79
C PRO A 19 17.40 15.63 8.40
N GLU A 20 17.38 15.54 9.74
CA GLU A 20 17.31 14.28 10.50
C GLU A 20 16.02 13.51 10.23
N PHE A 21 14.94 14.22 9.94
CA PHE A 21 13.66 13.64 9.52
C PHE A 21 13.67 13.30 8.03
N LEU A 22 14.13 14.22 7.17
CA LEU A 22 14.08 14.05 5.71
C LEU A 22 14.95 12.88 5.22
N GLN A 23 16.03 12.56 5.91
CA GLN A 23 16.88 11.40 5.60
C GLN A 23 16.24 10.05 5.98
N ASP A 24 15.09 10.06 6.67
CA ASP A 24 14.42 8.87 7.22
C ASP A 24 12.95 8.74 6.77
N ILE A 25 12.56 9.55 5.78
CA ILE A 25 11.26 9.49 5.09
C ILE A 25 11.46 9.52 3.58
N PHE A 26 10.72 8.68 2.84
CA PHE A 26 10.70 8.74 1.39
C PHE A 26 9.28 8.68 0.84
N TYR A 27 9.02 9.46 -0.22
CA TYR A 27 7.76 9.44 -0.97
C TYR A 27 8.05 9.08 -2.42
N LEU A 28 7.43 7.99 -2.87
CA LEU A 28 7.42 7.58 -4.27
C LEU A 28 6.06 7.94 -4.89
N PRO A 29 5.98 8.97 -5.75
CA PRO A 29 4.76 9.29 -6.47
C PRO A 29 4.41 8.25 -7.55
N GLU A 30 3.14 8.18 -7.96
CA GLU A 30 2.67 7.31 -9.05
C GLU A 30 3.48 7.53 -10.34
N GLU A 31 3.64 8.81 -10.71
CA GLU A 31 4.47 9.26 -11.81
C GLU A 31 5.79 9.82 -11.28
N SER A 32 6.89 9.16 -11.63
CA SER A 32 8.23 9.60 -11.30
C SER A 32 8.95 10.13 -12.53
N ALA A 33 9.71 11.21 -12.37
CA ALA A 33 10.53 11.75 -13.44
C ALA A 33 11.55 10.72 -13.95
N CYS A 34 11.89 10.80 -15.24
CA CYS A 34 12.97 10.00 -15.84
C CYS A 34 14.33 10.65 -15.53
N PRO A 35 15.16 10.05 -14.65
CA PRO A 35 16.48 10.58 -14.32
C PRO A 35 17.45 10.52 -15.49
N LEU A 36 18.53 11.30 -15.39
CA LEU A 36 19.65 11.24 -16.33
C LEU A 36 20.67 10.18 -15.86
N GLY A 37 21.33 9.53 -16.82
CA GLY A 37 22.43 8.59 -16.53
C GLY A 37 21.99 7.13 -16.46
N SER A 38 22.83 6.30 -15.83
CA SER A 38 22.55 4.87 -15.59
C SER A 38 21.77 4.66 -14.30
N VAL A 39 21.10 3.51 -14.21
CA VAL A 39 20.33 3.09 -13.03
C VAL A 39 21.20 3.09 -11.77
N VAL A 40 22.41 2.52 -11.83
CA VAL A 40 23.32 2.49 -10.68
C VAL A 40 23.79 3.89 -10.27
N HIS A 41 24.11 4.75 -11.23
CA HIS A 41 24.61 6.10 -10.93
C HIS A 41 23.53 6.97 -10.27
N PHE A 42 22.27 6.81 -10.70
CA PHE A 42 21.13 7.42 -10.03
C PHE A 42 21.03 7.00 -8.57
N ALA A 43 21.10 5.69 -8.29
CA ALA A 43 20.97 5.18 -6.93
C ALA A 43 22.14 5.62 -6.04
N GLU A 44 23.37 5.64 -6.56
CA GLU A 44 24.55 6.10 -5.81
C GLU A 44 24.47 7.60 -5.47
N ASN A 45 24.13 8.44 -6.45
CA ASN A 45 24.06 9.88 -6.23
C ASN A 45 22.95 10.26 -5.23
N ASN A 46 21.77 9.69 -5.42
CA ASN A 46 20.61 10.04 -4.59
C ASN A 46 20.59 9.26 -3.27
N GLY A 47 21.15 8.05 -3.22
CA GLY A 47 21.25 7.24 -2.01
C GLY A 47 22.12 7.86 -0.93
N SER A 48 23.06 8.74 -1.30
CA SER A 48 23.94 9.44 -0.36
C SER A 48 23.20 10.34 0.65
N PHE A 49 21.95 10.72 0.37
CA PHE A 49 21.10 11.48 1.27
C PHE A 49 20.41 10.62 2.36
N TYR A 50 20.52 9.30 2.26
CA TYR A 50 19.83 8.34 3.14
C TYR A 50 20.86 7.43 3.83
N PRO A 51 21.13 7.62 5.13
CA PRO A 51 22.17 6.87 5.85
C PRO A 51 22.00 5.35 5.83
N ALA A 52 20.77 4.86 5.71
CA ALA A 52 20.43 3.44 5.69
C ALA A 52 20.35 2.84 4.27
N PHE A 53 20.66 3.62 3.22
CA PHE A 53 20.66 3.13 1.84
C PHE A 53 21.63 1.95 1.67
N SER A 54 21.12 0.83 1.15
CA SER A 54 21.93 -0.33 0.79
C SER A 54 21.98 -0.51 -0.71
N LYS A 55 23.16 -0.27 -1.29
CA LYS A 55 23.43 -0.53 -2.70
C LYS A 55 23.31 -2.02 -3.03
N GLU A 56 23.74 -2.89 -2.12
CA GLU A 56 23.65 -4.34 -2.26
C GLU A 56 22.18 -4.78 -2.38
N GLN A 57 21.31 -4.27 -1.50
CA GLN A 57 19.87 -4.52 -1.55
C GLN A 57 19.26 -3.95 -2.84
N PHE A 58 19.63 -2.73 -3.24
CA PHE A 58 19.17 -2.15 -4.49
C PHE A 58 19.48 -3.05 -5.69
N LEU A 59 20.73 -3.52 -5.81
CA LEU A 59 21.14 -4.42 -6.89
C LEU A 59 20.40 -5.76 -6.83
N ALA A 60 20.24 -6.35 -5.65
CA ALA A 60 19.47 -7.59 -5.49
C ALA A 60 18.00 -7.43 -5.92
N LEU A 61 17.38 -6.28 -5.63
CA LEU A 61 16.02 -5.98 -6.06
C LEU A 61 15.92 -5.80 -7.58
N LEU A 62 16.91 -5.14 -8.20
CA LEU A 62 16.97 -5.03 -9.66
C LEU A 62 17.11 -6.39 -10.33
N ASP A 63 17.94 -7.28 -9.78
CA ASP A 63 18.11 -8.64 -10.28
C ASP A 63 16.80 -9.43 -10.23
N ARG A 64 16.03 -9.29 -9.13
CA ARG A 64 14.69 -9.90 -9.03
C ARG A 64 13.70 -9.38 -10.08
N PHE A 65 13.85 -8.14 -10.52
CA PHE A 65 13.05 -7.54 -11.60
C PHE A 65 13.64 -7.73 -12.99
N GLU A 66 14.77 -8.44 -13.11
CA GLU A 66 15.50 -8.68 -14.36
C GLU A 66 15.94 -7.37 -15.05
N ILE A 67 16.32 -6.36 -14.25
CA ILE A 67 16.80 -5.06 -14.75
C ILE A 67 18.29 -4.93 -14.54
N SER A 68 19.03 -4.68 -15.63
CA SER A 68 20.46 -4.39 -15.54
C SER A 68 20.72 -2.99 -14.98
N SER A 69 21.53 -2.92 -13.93
CA SER A 69 21.94 -1.68 -13.26
C SER A 69 22.78 -0.73 -14.14
N THR A 70 23.35 -1.24 -15.23
CA THR A 70 24.15 -0.44 -16.18
C THR A 70 23.32 0.21 -17.28
N MET A 71 22.04 -0.18 -17.42
CA MET A 71 21.14 0.47 -18.37
C MET A 71 20.93 1.95 -18.04
N ARG A 72 20.68 2.73 -19.07
CA ARG A 72 20.31 4.15 -18.95
C ARG A 72 18.80 4.27 -18.82
N PHE A 73 18.30 5.16 -17.96
CA PHE A 73 16.86 5.36 -17.76
C PHE A 73 16.09 5.63 -19.05
N LYS A 74 16.65 6.41 -19.97
CA LYS A 74 16.05 6.69 -21.28
C LYS A 74 15.80 5.44 -22.15
N ASN A 75 16.47 4.32 -21.86
CA ASN A 75 16.32 3.07 -22.59
C ASN A 75 15.35 2.10 -21.88
N LEU A 76 14.87 2.45 -20.68
CA LEU A 76 13.92 1.65 -19.92
C LEU A 76 12.49 2.03 -20.32
N SER A 77 11.60 1.04 -20.44
CA SER A 77 10.16 1.29 -20.54
C SER A 77 9.62 1.94 -19.25
N ALA A 78 8.45 2.56 -19.30
CA ALA A 78 7.83 3.17 -18.11
C ALA A 78 7.69 2.15 -16.96
N GLY A 79 7.27 0.92 -17.25
CA GLY A 79 7.18 -0.15 -16.26
C GLY A 79 8.54 -0.56 -15.69
N GLN A 80 9.60 -0.59 -16.49
CA GLN A 80 10.96 -0.85 -16.00
C GLN A 80 11.48 0.32 -15.14
N GLN A 81 11.24 1.57 -15.52
CA GLN A 81 11.59 2.73 -14.71
C GLN A 81 10.88 2.68 -13.35
N LYS A 82 9.61 2.28 -13.32
CA LYS A 82 8.85 2.10 -12.08
C LYS A 82 9.45 1.02 -11.18
N LYS A 83 9.83 -0.13 -11.73
CA LYS A 83 10.55 -1.20 -11.00
C LYS A 83 11.88 -0.70 -10.42
N VAL A 84 12.63 0.13 -11.14
CA VAL A 84 13.86 0.77 -10.65
C VAL A 84 13.56 1.71 -9.49
N HIS A 85 12.57 2.59 -9.62
CA HIS A 85 12.20 3.54 -8.58
C HIS A 85 11.71 2.85 -7.30
N ILE A 86 10.95 1.77 -7.43
CA ILE A 86 10.53 0.93 -6.31
C ILE A 86 11.72 0.24 -5.66
N SER A 87 12.62 -0.34 -6.47
CA SER A 87 13.84 -0.94 -5.95
C SER A 87 14.67 0.06 -5.16
N TYR A 88 14.79 1.29 -5.67
CA TYR A 88 15.48 2.38 -5.00
C TYR A 88 14.78 2.75 -3.68
N ALA A 89 13.48 3.05 -3.72
CA ALA A 89 12.69 3.43 -2.54
C ALA A 89 12.76 2.39 -1.41
N LEU A 90 12.68 1.10 -1.76
CA LEU A 90 12.77 0.01 -0.80
C LEU A 90 14.18 -0.12 -0.22
N SER A 91 15.21 0.12 -1.04
CA SER A 91 16.62 0.04 -0.64
C SER A 91 17.12 1.20 0.23
N LEU A 92 16.33 2.28 0.35
CA LEU A 92 16.68 3.40 1.24
C LEU A 92 16.59 3.03 2.73
N ASN A 93 15.84 1.98 3.07
CA ASN A 93 15.60 1.54 4.44
C ASN A 93 15.16 2.67 5.39
N THR A 94 14.38 3.64 4.87
CA THR A 94 13.76 4.69 5.68
C THR A 94 12.71 4.11 6.62
N LYS A 95 12.60 4.66 7.83
CA LYS A 95 11.55 4.30 8.80
C LYS A 95 10.16 4.62 8.30
N VAL A 96 10.01 5.64 7.47
CA VAL A 96 8.73 5.97 6.84
C VAL A 96 8.88 5.90 5.32
N LEU A 97 8.07 5.07 4.69
CA LEU A 97 7.99 4.94 3.25
C LEU A 97 6.55 5.12 2.77
N LEU A 98 6.33 6.10 1.91
CA LEU A 98 5.05 6.40 1.28
C LEU A 98 5.14 5.99 -0.19
N LEU A 99 4.26 5.09 -0.62
CA LEU A 99 4.20 4.59 -2.01
C LEU A 99 2.84 4.91 -2.62
N ASP A 100 2.85 5.69 -3.69
CA ASP A 100 1.63 6.04 -4.43
C ASP A 100 1.45 5.16 -5.66
N GLU A 101 0.38 4.35 -5.66
CA GLU A 101 0.04 3.39 -6.71
C GLU A 101 1.24 2.54 -7.23
N PRO A 102 2.03 1.91 -6.34
CA PRO A 102 3.30 1.29 -6.73
C PRO A 102 3.16 0.09 -7.69
N SER A 103 2.05 -0.65 -7.62
CA SER A 103 1.82 -1.80 -8.52
C SER A 103 1.17 -1.39 -9.85
N ASN A 104 0.70 -0.15 -9.99
CA ASN A 104 0.01 0.28 -11.21
C ASN A 104 0.96 0.29 -12.42
N GLY A 105 0.50 -0.25 -13.56
CA GLY A 105 1.30 -0.39 -14.77
C GLY A 105 2.35 -1.51 -14.76
N MET A 106 2.43 -2.31 -13.69
CA MET A 106 3.24 -3.52 -13.67
C MET A 106 2.53 -4.70 -14.36
N ASP A 107 3.31 -5.54 -15.03
CA ASP A 107 2.87 -6.84 -15.53
C ASP A 107 2.63 -7.84 -14.38
N ILE A 108 1.78 -8.85 -14.63
CA ILE A 108 1.34 -9.84 -13.63
C ILE A 108 2.52 -10.51 -12.88
N PRO A 109 3.61 -10.96 -13.55
CA PRO A 109 4.77 -11.51 -12.86
C PRO A 109 5.41 -10.50 -11.90
N SER A 110 5.59 -9.26 -12.33
CA SER A 110 6.23 -8.20 -11.52
C SER A 110 5.44 -7.81 -10.29
N LYS A 111 4.11 -7.83 -10.36
CA LYS A 111 3.26 -7.65 -9.17
C LYS A 111 3.50 -8.74 -8.12
N SER A 112 3.67 -9.98 -8.57
CA SER A 112 3.98 -11.11 -7.68
C SER A 112 5.35 -10.96 -7.01
N ILE A 113 6.34 -10.49 -7.78
CA ILE A 113 7.67 -10.16 -7.25
C ILE A 113 7.58 -9.02 -6.24
N PHE A 114 6.87 -7.94 -6.56
CA PHE A 114 6.64 -6.81 -5.66
C PHE A 114 6.02 -7.26 -4.33
N ARG A 115 4.95 -8.06 -4.36
CA ARG A 115 4.33 -8.63 -3.15
C ARG A 115 5.33 -9.38 -2.28
N SER A 116 6.12 -10.27 -2.91
CA SER A 116 7.12 -11.05 -2.19
C SER A 116 8.24 -10.18 -1.61
N ILE A 117 8.62 -9.09 -2.28
CA ILE A 117 9.59 -8.13 -1.75
C ILE A 117 9.00 -7.42 -0.53
N VAL A 118 7.80 -6.84 -0.66
CA VAL A 118 7.14 -6.11 0.42
C VAL A 118 6.96 -7.00 1.63
N ALA A 119 6.48 -8.24 1.44
CA ALA A 119 6.34 -9.24 2.51
C ALA A 119 7.63 -9.48 3.30
N GLY A 120 8.78 -9.52 2.61
CA GLY A 120 10.08 -9.72 3.25
C GLY A 120 10.67 -8.48 3.93
N LEU A 121 10.07 -7.30 3.71
CA LEU A 121 10.51 -6.03 4.27
C LEU A 121 9.59 -5.52 5.39
N VAL A 122 8.44 -6.16 5.62
CA VAL A 122 7.58 -5.86 6.76
C VAL A 122 8.33 -6.20 8.04
N ASN A 123 8.50 -5.20 8.91
CA ASN A 123 9.04 -5.34 10.25
C ASN A 123 8.48 -4.23 11.16
N GLU A 124 8.60 -4.40 12.49
CA GLU A 124 8.06 -3.47 13.48
C GLU A 124 8.77 -2.10 13.52
N GLU A 125 9.94 -1.97 12.89
CA GLU A 125 10.74 -0.74 12.90
C GLU A 125 10.42 0.20 11.72
N ARG A 126 9.57 -0.24 10.78
CA ARG A 126 9.26 0.47 9.54
C ARG A 126 7.76 0.65 9.32
N LEU A 127 7.36 1.88 9.03
CA LEU A 127 6.04 2.22 8.54
C LEU A 127 6.06 2.33 7.01
N MET A 128 5.30 1.47 6.34
CA MET A 128 5.04 1.57 4.90
C MET A 128 3.56 1.91 4.67
N ILE A 129 3.29 3.05 4.04
CA ILE A 129 1.93 3.45 3.63
C ILE A 129 1.85 3.31 2.12
N ILE A 130 0.86 2.56 1.65
CA ILE A 130 0.62 2.33 0.23
C ILE A 130 -0.78 2.83 -0.11
N SER A 131 -0.89 3.78 -1.05
CA SER A 131 -2.17 4.09 -1.70
C SER A 131 -2.34 3.20 -2.92
N THR A 132 -3.50 2.54 -3.02
CA THR A 132 -3.88 1.81 -4.23
C THR A 132 -5.39 1.63 -4.37
N HIS A 133 -5.87 1.61 -5.61
CA HIS A 133 -7.20 1.09 -5.97
C HIS A 133 -7.21 -0.43 -6.24
N GLN A 134 -6.05 -1.09 -6.27
CA GLN A 134 -5.89 -2.50 -6.60
C GLN A 134 -5.65 -3.34 -5.35
N VAL A 135 -6.61 -3.31 -4.43
CA VAL A 135 -6.51 -3.92 -3.09
C VAL A 135 -6.14 -5.41 -3.09
N ARG A 136 -6.48 -6.15 -4.15
CA ARG A 136 -6.10 -7.56 -4.34
C ARG A 136 -4.58 -7.78 -4.33
N ASP A 137 -3.80 -6.78 -4.72
CA ASP A 137 -2.34 -6.87 -4.76
C ASP A 137 -1.71 -6.89 -3.35
N LEU A 138 -2.44 -6.53 -2.28
CA LEU A 138 -1.86 -6.39 -0.94
C LEU A 138 -2.61 -7.17 0.15
N GLU A 139 -3.63 -7.95 -0.20
CA GLU A 139 -4.56 -8.60 0.73
C GLU A 139 -3.91 -9.40 1.88
N ASN A 140 -2.74 -10.02 1.64
CA ASN A 140 -2.06 -10.84 2.64
C ASN A 140 -0.89 -10.11 3.35
N LEU A 141 -0.70 -8.81 3.10
CA LEU A 141 0.47 -8.03 3.57
C LEU A 141 0.09 -6.86 4.47
N ILE A 142 -1.21 -6.66 4.72
CA ILE A 142 -1.73 -5.47 5.41
C ILE A 142 -2.07 -5.83 6.86
N ASP A 143 -1.55 -5.05 7.80
CA ASP A 143 -1.88 -5.17 9.22
C ASP A 143 -3.20 -4.41 9.54
N PRO A 144 -3.25 -3.06 9.58
CA PRO A 144 -4.51 -2.31 9.59
C PRO A 144 -4.90 -1.75 8.22
N ILE A 145 -6.21 -1.69 7.98
CA ILE A 145 -6.81 -1.03 6.81
C ILE A 145 -7.44 0.28 7.23
N ILE A 146 -7.14 1.34 6.46
CA ILE A 146 -7.80 2.64 6.59
C ILE A 146 -8.49 2.95 5.27
N ILE A 147 -9.81 3.13 5.28
CA ILE A 147 -10.60 3.60 4.14
C ILE A 147 -11.08 5.02 4.42
N LEU A 148 -10.80 5.91 3.48
CA LEU A 148 -11.06 7.35 3.58
C LEU A 148 -12.05 7.79 2.49
N ASP A 149 -12.87 8.80 2.80
CA ASP A 149 -13.55 9.60 1.78
C ASP A 149 -13.47 11.10 2.11
N ASN A 150 -14.15 11.94 1.31
CA ASN A 150 -14.15 13.39 1.48
C ASN A 150 -14.67 13.88 2.85
N ARG A 151 -15.28 13.01 3.67
CA ARG A 151 -15.85 13.31 4.99
C ARG A 151 -15.04 12.70 6.14
N GLY A 152 -13.90 12.07 5.85
CA GLY A 152 -12.98 11.52 6.84
C GLY A 152 -12.80 10.00 6.76
N ILE A 153 -12.45 9.40 7.88
CA ILE A 153 -12.21 7.96 8.01
C ILE A 153 -13.56 7.22 8.01
N LEU A 154 -13.76 6.31 7.07
CA LEU A 154 -14.93 5.42 6.99
C LEU A 154 -14.68 4.09 7.72
N LEU A 155 -13.44 3.58 7.66
CA LEU A 155 -13.01 2.35 8.31
C LEU A 155 -11.56 2.53 8.77
N HIS A 156 -11.26 2.13 10.01
CA HIS A 156 -9.90 1.97 10.52
C HIS A 156 -9.89 0.75 11.45
N ALA A 157 -9.46 -0.40 10.91
CA ALA A 157 -9.48 -1.65 11.67
C ALA A 157 -8.43 -2.63 11.14
N SER A 158 -8.00 -3.57 11.99
CA SER A 158 -7.16 -4.70 11.55
C SER A 158 -7.97 -5.74 10.76
N ILE A 159 -7.29 -6.60 10.01
CA ILE A 159 -7.94 -7.73 9.32
C ILE A 159 -8.70 -8.62 10.32
N GLU A 160 -8.14 -8.83 11.51
CA GLU A 160 -8.77 -9.62 12.57
C GLU A 160 -10.03 -8.92 13.10
N GLU A 161 -9.98 -7.60 13.34
CA GLU A 161 -11.16 -6.82 13.76
C GLU A 161 -12.27 -6.87 12.71
N ILE A 162 -11.91 -6.84 11.42
CA ILE A 162 -12.85 -6.96 10.30
C ILE A 162 -13.45 -8.36 10.26
N ALA A 163 -12.63 -9.41 10.28
CA ALA A 163 -13.07 -10.81 10.25
C ALA A 163 -13.95 -11.16 11.46
N ALA A 164 -13.68 -10.58 12.63
CA ALA A 164 -14.49 -10.77 13.83
C ALA A 164 -15.88 -10.13 13.72
N ARG A 165 -16.06 -9.09 12.90
CA ARG A 165 -17.31 -8.33 12.78
C ARG A 165 -18.08 -8.60 11.49
N LEU A 166 -17.40 -9.08 10.44
CA LEU A 166 -17.95 -9.27 9.11
C LEU A 166 -17.60 -10.63 8.53
N CYS A 167 -18.56 -11.20 7.81
CA CYS A 167 -18.40 -12.41 7.01
C CYS A 167 -18.40 -12.07 5.53
N PHE A 168 -17.50 -12.71 4.77
CA PHE A 168 -17.40 -12.59 3.33
C PHE A 168 -17.75 -13.92 2.69
N LEU A 169 -18.80 -13.96 1.88
CA LEU A 169 -19.38 -15.20 1.37
C LEU A 169 -19.62 -15.11 -0.14
N THR A 170 -19.55 -16.27 -0.81
CA THR A 170 -20.06 -16.44 -2.17
C THR A 170 -21.33 -17.28 -2.12
N SER A 171 -22.39 -16.83 -2.78
CA SER A 171 -23.71 -17.48 -2.81
C SER A 171 -24.25 -17.53 -4.24
N SER A 172 -25.05 -18.53 -4.59
CA SER A 172 -25.76 -18.54 -5.88
C SER A 172 -26.91 -17.53 -5.94
N GLU A 173 -27.36 -17.06 -4.78
CA GLU A 173 -28.51 -16.16 -4.63
C GLU A 173 -28.14 -14.96 -3.75
N ASP A 174 -28.82 -13.82 -3.99
CA ASP A 174 -28.73 -12.65 -3.14
C ASP A 174 -29.42 -12.93 -1.79
N LEU A 175 -28.73 -12.65 -0.69
CA LEU A 175 -29.23 -12.95 0.65
C LEU A 175 -29.85 -11.68 1.26
N PRO A 176 -31.11 -11.72 1.73
CA PRO A 176 -31.82 -10.53 2.21
C PRO A 176 -31.22 -9.91 3.48
N ASP A 177 -30.36 -10.64 4.19
CA ASP A 177 -29.65 -10.17 5.38
C ASP A 177 -28.18 -9.79 5.09
N ALA A 178 -27.79 -9.71 3.82
CA ALA A 178 -26.52 -9.14 3.41
C ALA A 178 -26.48 -7.63 3.67
N LEU A 179 -25.38 -7.17 4.29
CA LEU A 179 -25.04 -5.76 4.36
C LEU A 179 -24.68 -5.21 2.98
N TYR A 180 -24.08 -6.04 2.14
CA TYR A 180 -23.71 -5.71 0.77
C TYR A 180 -23.73 -6.96 -0.09
N ALA A 181 -24.14 -6.80 -1.35
CA ALA A 181 -24.15 -7.85 -2.36
C ALA A 181 -23.73 -7.27 -3.72
N GLU A 182 -22.84 -7.98 -4.41
CA GLU A 182 -22.50 -7.70 -5.80
C GLU A 182 -22.61 -8.96 -6.64
N GLU A 183 -23.17 -8.82 -7.84
CA GLU A 183 -23.24 -9.91 -8.80
C GLU A 183 -21.86 -10.15 -9.43
N THR A 184 -21.47 -11.41 -9.51
CA THR A 184 -20.23 -11.90 -10.08
C THR A 184 -20.53 -13.07 -11.02
N PRO A 185 -19.60 -13.46 -11.90
CA PRO A 185 -19.80 -14.64 -12.75
C PRO A 185 -20.06 -15.95 -11.98
N MET A 186 -19.70 -16.01 -10.70
CA MET A 186 -19.85 -17.20 -9.84
C MET A 186 -21.07 -17.12 -8.90
N GLY A 187 -21.97 -16.15 -9.10
CA GLY A 187 -23.08 -15.85 -8.19
C GLY A 187 -22.87 -14.49 -7.52
N TYR A 188 -23.19 -14.35 -6.25
CA TYR A 188 -23.07 -13.11 -5.49
C TYR A 188 -21.86 -13.15 -4.55
N SER A 189 -21.09 -12.06 -4.51
CA SER A 189 -20.14 -11.79 -3.43
C SER A 189 -20.85 -10.93 -2.38
N LEU A 190 -20.87 -11.42 -1.14
CA LEU A 190 -21.71 -10.87 -0.06
C LEU A 190 -20.86 -10.47 1.15
N VAL A 191 -21.26 -9.38 1.81
CA VAL A 191 -20.79 -9.00 3.14
C VAL A 191 -21.94 -9.09 4.13
N LYS A 192 -21.73 -9.75 5.26
CA LYS A 192 -22.71 -9.90 6.35
C LYS A 192 -22.08 -9.56 7.69
N ALA A 193 -22.90 -9.18 8.67
CA ALA A 193 -22.42 -9.11 10.05
C ALA A 193 -22.05 -10.51 10.56
N ASN A 194 -20.90 -10.64 11.22
CA ASN A 194 -20.44 -11.92 11.77
C ASN A 194 -21.08 -12.20 13.14
N THR A 195 -22.36 -12.54 13.13
CA THR A 195 -23.11 -12.89 14.35
C THR A 195 -22.92 -14.34 14.79
N ALA A 196 -22.48 -15.20 13.87
CA ALA A 196 -22.32 -16.63 14.10
C ALA A 196 -20.86 -17.05 14.40
N GLY A 197 -19.92 -16.10 14.41
CA GLY A 197 -18.49 -16.38 14.62
C GLY A 197 -17.89 -17.24 13.50
N MET A 198 -18.34 -17.05 12.25
CA MET A 198 -17.79 -17.77 11.11
C MET A 198 -16.38 -17.28 10.81
N ASP A 199 -15.49 -18.23 10.52
CA ASP A 199 -14.15 -17.93 10.02
C ASP A 199 -14.21 -17.80 8.49
N THR A 200 -14.20 -16.57 8.00
CA THR A 200 -14.20 -16.27 6.57
C THR A 200 -13.01 -15.39 6.23
N LYS A 201 -12.35 -15.67 5.10
CA LYS A 201 -11.29 -14.81 4.59
C LYS A 201 -11.88 -13.45 4.20
N VAL A 202 -11.31 -12.37 4.73
CA VAL A 202 -11.66 -11.00 4.34
C VAL A 202 -11.37 -10.80 2.85
N ASN A 203 -12.37 -10.34 2.10
CA ASN A 203 -12.20 -9.90 0.72
C ASN A 203 -12.16 -8.37 0.69
N LEU A 204 -10.99 -7.79 0.40
CA LEU A 204 -10.79 -6.34 0.47
C LEU A 204 -11.57 -5.56 -0.58
N GLU A 205 -11.82 -6.13 -1.74
CA GLU A 205 -12.55 -5.46 -2.81
C GLU A 205 -14.03 -5.35 -2.45
N THR A 206 -14.64 -6.47 -2.07
CA THR A 206 -16.03 -6.49 -1.62
C THR A 206 -16.19 -5.66 -0.34
N LEU A 207 -15.21 -5.64 0.57
CA LEU A 207 -15.18 -4.74 1.73
C LEU A 207 -15.18 -3.27 1.28
N PHE A 208 -14.30 -2.89 0.37
CA PHE A 208 -14.20 -1.51 -0.12
C PHE A 208 -15.51 -1.05 -0.76
N ASN A 209 -16.10 -1.88 -1.62
CA ASN A 209 -17.39 -1.60 -2.25
C ASN A 209 -18.52 -1.46 -1.20
N ALA A 210 -18.57 -2.37 -0.23
CA ALA A 210 -19.54 -2.30 0.87
C ALA A 210 -19.40 -1.00 1.69
N VAL A 211 -18.17 -0.60 2.01
CA VAL A 211 -17.87 0.63 2.77
C VAL A 211 -18.29 1.88 2.00
N LEU A 212 -18.06 1.92 0.69
CA LEU A 212 -18.45 3.06 -0.14
C LEU A 212 -19.96 3.22 -0.29
N ILE A 213 -20.71 2.11 -0.29
CA ILE A 213 -22.17 2.13 -0.42
C ILE A 213 -22.84 2.39 0.94
N HIS A 214 -22.34 1.76 2.02
CA HIS A 214 -22.93 1.82 3.35
C HIS A 214 -22.07 2.61 4.36
N LYS A 215 -21.57 3.78 3.94
CA LYS A 215 -20.63 4.63 4.69
C LYS A 215 -20.99 4.86 6.16
N GLU A 216 -22.26 5.23 6.43
CA GLU A 216 -22.73 5.52 7.78
C GLU A 216 -22.69 4.30 8.70
N TRP A 217 -23.05 3.12 8.17
CA TRP A 217 -23.01 1.88 8.93
C TRP A 217 -21.58 1.55 9.36
N PHE A 218 -20.62 1.57 8.43
CA PHE A 218 -19.21 1.29 8.74
C PHE A 218 -18.63 2.32 9.70
N ARG A 219 -18.95 3.60 9.49
CA ARG A 219 -18.51 4.66 10.40
C ARG A 219 -19.02 4.44 11.82
N ASP A 220 -20.27 4.05 12.01
CA ASP A 220 -20.83 3.80 13.35
C ASP A 220 -20.30 2.51 13.98
N HIS A 221 -20.05 1.47 13.17
CA HIS A 221 -19.64 0.16 13.66
C HIS A 221 -18.13 0.00 13.80
N PHE A 222 -17.31 0.87 13.21
CA PHE A 222 -15.84 0.84 13.31
C PHE A 222 -15.24 2.14 13.86
N LYS A 223 -16.06 3.02 14.46
CA LYS A 223 -15.56 4.16 15.26
C LYS A 223 -14.61 3.66 16.34
N ARG A 224 -13.34 4.07 16.27
CA ARG A 224 -12.46 4.10 17.43
C ARG A 224 -12.82 5.36 18.22
N GLY A 225 -13.18 5.19 19.49
CA GLY A 225 -13.55 6.28 20.40
C GLY A 225 -12.38 7.20 20.72
#